data_AF-A0A6G6X462-F1
#
_entry.id   AF-A0A6G6X462-F1
#
_cell.length_a   1.000
_cell.length_b   1.000
_cell.length_c   1.000
_cell.angle_alpha   90.00
_cell.angle_beta   90.00
_cell.angle_gamma   90.00
#
_symmetry.space_group_name_H-M   'P 1'
#
loop_
_entity.id
_entity.type
_entity.pdbx_description
1 polymer ?
#
loop_
_entity_poly.entity_id
_entity_poly.type
_entity_poly.pdbx_seq_one_letter_code
_entity_poly.pdbx_strand_id
1 'polypeptide(L)'
;MGETPTGNLPVDDWKAHLRPDKKETYIVFINLLRAAMLIIAFVLTALVVFSFGHALSVTLGFVILAIGALSVVVDMARHSHFGLSIGVLLVAAIVAAINVA
;
A
#
# COMPACT_ATOMS: atom_id res chain seq x y z
N MET A 1 1.30 61.61 12.15
CA MET A 1 0.70 61.39 10.82
C MET A 1 1.23 60.05 10.36
N GLY A 2 0.33 59.07 10.23
CA GLY A 2 0.66 57.64 10.29
C GLY A 2 1.46 57.14 9.09
N GLU A 3 2.55 56.44 9.40
CA GLU A 3 3.16 55.50 8.48
C GLU A 3 2.42 54.17 8.63
N THR A 4 1.55 53.87 7.67
CA THR A 4 1.11 52.49 7.45
C THR A 4 2.11 51.86 6.49
N PRO A 5 2.90 50.85 6.91
CA PRO A 5 3.58 49.99 5.95
C PRO A 5 2.47 49.21 5.25
N THR A 6 2.14 49.59 4.02
CA THR A 6 1.39 48.72 3.10
C THR A 6 2.30 47.54 2.78
N GLY A 7 2.28 46.55 3.67
CA GLY A 7 2.91 45.26 3.47
C GLY A 7 2.25 44.59 2.28
N ASN A 8 2.81 44.80 1.09
CA ASN A 8 2.65 43.91 -0.03
C ASN A 8 3.21 42.55 0.41
N LEU A 9 2.38 41.73 1.04
CA LEU A 9 2.65 40.30 1.13
C LEU A 9 2.62 39.78 -0.31
N PRO A 10 3.69 39.15 -0.82
CA PRO A 10 3.78 38.72 -2.21
C PRO A 10 2.61 37.80 -2.55
N VAL A 11 1.78 38.22 -3.51
CA VAL A 11 0.56 37.51 -3.97
C VAL A 11 0.84 36.15 -4.63
N ASP A 12 2.11 35.86 -4.72
CA ASP A 12 2.77 34.75 -5.35
C ASP A 12 3.16 33.65 -4.34
N ASP A 13 3.13 33.92 -3.02
CA ASP A 13 3.54 32.96 -1.98
C ASP A 13 2.50 31.87 -1.68
N TRP A 14 1.21 32.13 -1.90
CA TRP A 14 0.15 31.12 -1.67
C TRP A 14 0.21 29.99 -2.68
N LYS A 15 0.75 30.27 -3.88
CA LYS A 15 1.02 29.23 -4.87
C LYS A 15 2.17 28.33 -4.45
N ALA A 16 3.09 28.76 -3.60
CA ALA A 16 4.14 27.90 -3.06
C ALA A 16 3.56 26.80 -2.16
N HIS A 17 2.51 27.12 -1.38
CA HIS A 17 1.78 26.18 -0.52
C HIS A 17 0.85 25.24 -1.33
N LEU A 18 0.41 25.67 -2.52
CA LEU A 18 -0.42 24.89 -3.44
C LEU A 18 0.40 24.03 -4.42
N ARG A 19 1.73 24.20 -4.47
CA ARG A 19 2.59 23.34 -5.27
C ARG A 19 2.85 22.08 -4.45
N PRO A 20 2.21 20.94 -4.78
CA PRO A 20 2.58 19.69 -4.14
C PRO A 20 4.08 19.52 -4.34
N ASP A 21 4.80 19.28 -3.23
CA ASP A 21 6.22 18.99 -3.34
C ASP A 21 6.34 17.78 -4.27
N LYS A 22 6.95 18.00 -5.43
CA LYS A 22 7.06 16.97 -6.48
C LYS A 22 7.70 15.70 -5.92
N LYS A 23 8.58 15.85 -4.92
CA LYS A 23 9.23 14.74 -4.23
C LYS A 23 8.23 13.95 -3.38
N GLU A 24 7.39 14.62 -2.61
CA GLU A 24 6.39 13.99 -1.75
C GLU A 24 5.35 13.24 -2.59
N THR A 25 4.84 13.87 -3.65
CA THR A 25 3.90 13.22 -4.58
C THR A 25 4.52 11.98 -5.24
N TYR A 26 5.79 12.05 -5.64
CA TYR A 26 6.49 10.92 -6.22
C TYR A 26 6.67 9.77 -5.23
N ILE A 27 7.01 10.06 -3.96
CA ILE A 27 7.15 9.03 -2.91
C ILE A 27 5.81 8.34 -2.66
N VAL A 28 4.72 9.11 -2.56
CA VAL A 28 3.36 8.57 -2.40
C VAL A 28 2.98 7.68 -3.59
N PHE A 29 3.27 8.12 -4.81
CA PHE A 29 3.01 7.35 -6.03
C PHE A 29 3.76 6.00 -6.03
N ILE A 30 5.05 6.01 -5.70
CA ILE A 30 5.86 4.79 -5.62
C ILE A 30 5.35 3.85 -4.52
N ASN A 31 4.92 4.38 -3.38
CA ASN A 31 4.34 3.58 -2.30
C ASN A 31 3.01 2.95 -2.72
N LEU A 32 2.14 3.69 -3.43
CA LEU A 32 0.91 3.14 -4.02
C LEU A 32 1.21 2.02 -5.03
N LEU A 33 2.19 2.22 -5.90
CA LEU A 33 2.58 1.22 -6.90
C LEU A 33 3.06 -0.07 -6.23
N ARG A 34 3.86 0.04 -5.16
CA ARG A 34 4.32 -1.12 -4.36
C ARG A 34 3.16 -1.83 -3.67
N ALA A 35 2.26 -1.08 -3.03
CA ALA A 35 1.07 -1.64 -2.40
C ALA A 35 0.19 -2.39 -3.40
N ALA A 36 -0.02 -1.82 -4.60
CA ALA A 36 -0.79 -2.47 -5.66
C ALA A 36 -0.14 -3.79 -6.12
N MET A 37 1.19 -3.82 -6.32
CA MET A 37 1.89 -5.06 -6.67
C MET A 37 1.74 -6.15 -5.60
N LEU A 38 1.81 -5.79 -4.32
CA LEU A 38 1.63 -6.74 -3.23
C LEU A 38 0.21 -7.30 -3.18
N ILE A 39 -0.80 -6.45 -3.36
CA ILE A 39 -2.20 -6.89 -3.43
C ILE A 39 -2.40 -7.86 -4.60
N ILE A 40 -1.84 -7.56 -5.77
CA ILE A 40 -1.89 -8.47 -6.93
C ILE A 40 -1.25 -9.82 -6.60
N ALA A 41 -0.10 -9.82 -5.90
CA ALA A 41 0.56 -11.06 -5.49
C ALA A 41 -0.33 -11.90 -4.54
N PHE A 42 -0.95 -11.27 -3.54
CA PHE A 42 -1.90 -11.96 -2.65
C PHE A 42 -3.11 -12.53 -3.40
N VAL A 43 -3.63 -11.78 -4.37
CA VAL A 43 -4.72 -12.24 -5.24
C VAL A 43 -4.29 -13.48 -6.03
N LEU A 44 -3.13 -13.45 -6.67
CA LEU A 44 -2.61 -14.61 -7.40
C LEU A 44 -2.43 -15.83 -6.49
N THR A 45 -1.87 -15.66 -5.28
CA THR A 45 -1.76 -16.75 -4.31
C THR A 45 -3.13 -17.31 -3.91
N ALA A 46 -4.11 -16.45 -3.67
CA ALA A 46 -5.47 -16.89 -3.35
C ALA A 46 -6.13 -17.63 -4.53
N LEU A 47 -5.94 -17.18 -5.77
CA LEU A 47 -6.41 -17.89 -6.97
C LEU A 47 -5.81 -19.30 -7.05
N VAL A 48 -4.50 -19.45 -6.81
CA VAL A 48 -3.85 -20.77 -6.81
C VAL A 48 -4.51 -21.69 -5.78
N VAL A 49 -4.75 -21.18 -4.57
CA VAL A 49 -5.44 -21.95 -3.52
C VAL A 49 -6.87 -22.31 -3.94
N PHE A 50 -7.62 -21.39 -4.56
CA PHE A 50 -8.98 -21.66 -5.05
C PHE A 50 -9.02 -22.70 -6.16
N SER A 51 -8.07 -22.66 -7.09
CA SER A 51 -8.05 -23.55 -8.26
C SER A 51 -7.56 -24.96 -7.95
N PHE A 52 -6.61 -25.11 -7.02
CA PHE A 52 -5.90 -26.38 -6.81
C PHE A 52 -5.97 -26.93 -5.39
N GLY A 53 -6.56 -26.21 -4.43
CA GLY A 53 -6.60 -26.66 -3.04
C GLY A 53 -7.62 -27.76 -2.79
N HIS A 54 -7.23 -28.77 -1.99
CA HIS A 54 -8.05 -29.97 -1.75
C HIS A 54 -9.31 -29.73 -0.88
N ALA A 55 -9.16 -29.24 0.36
CA ALA A 55 -10.26 -29.02 1.30
C ALA A 55 -10.10 -27.67 2.01
N LEU A 56 -11.20 -26.94 2.26
CA LEU A 56 -11.20 -25.56 2.79
C LEU A 56 -10.49 -24.51 1.91
N SER A 57 -10.22 -24.81 0.64
CA SER A 57 -9.54 -23.93 -0.32
C SER A 57 -10.17 -22.54 -0.43
N VAL A 58 -11.51 -22.48 -0.45
CA VAL A 58 -12.25 -21.21 -0.50
C VAL A 58 -12.03 -20.40 0.78
N THR A 59 -12.18 -21.01 1.95
CA THR A 59 -11.97 -20.30 3.23
C THR A 59 -10.52 -19.83 3.37
N LEU A 60 -9.56 -20.68 3.02
CA LEU A 60 -8.13 -20.38 3.10
C LEU A 60 -7.73 -19.24 2.16
N GLY A 61 -8.20 -19.23 0.90
CA GLY A 61 -7.91 -18.14 -0.01
C GLY A 61 -8.55 -16.81 0.42
N PHE A 62 -9.75 -16.83 1.02
CA PHE A 62 -10.33 -15.63 1.64
C PHE A 62 -9.50 -15.12 2.82
N VAL A 63 -8.99 -16.02 3.67
CA VAL A 63 -8.09 -15.65 4.78
C VAL A 63 -6.81 -15.02 4.26
N ILE A 64 -6.20 -15.59 3.22
CA ILE A 64 -5.01 -15.03 2.57
C ILE A 64 -5.29 -13.61 2.04
N LEU A 65 -6.43 -13.40 1.38
CA LEU A 65 -6.83 -12.08 0.89
C LEU A 65 -7.05 -11.08 2.03
N ALA A 66 -7.80 -11.47 3.06
CA ALA A 66 -8.12 -10.58 4.18
C ALA A 66 -6.87 -10.16 4.95
N ILE A 67 -6.01 -11.12 5.30
CA ILE A 67 -4.77 -10.85 6.04
C ILE A 67 -3.78 -10.09 5.14
N GLY A 68 -3.65 -10.47 3.86
CA GLY A 68 -2.77 -9.82 2.91
C GLY A 68 -3.14 -8.35 2.67
N ALA A 69 -4.42 -8.05 2.45
CA ALA A 69 -4.90 -6.69 2.30
C ALA A 69 -4.67 -5.86 3.56
N LEU A 70 -4.98 -6.41 4.75
CA LEU A 70 -4.79 -5.72 6.03
C LEU A 70 -3.31 -5.45 6.30
N SER A 71 -2.44 -6.40 5.96
CA SER A 71 -1.00 -6.24 6.04
C SER A 71 -0.47 -5.11 5.16
N VAL A 72 -0.95 -4.98 3.91
CA VAL A 72 -0.55 -3.90 3.00
C VAL A 72 -1.03 -2.56 3.54
N VAL A 73 -2.26 -2.48 4.05
CA VAL A 73 -2.80 -1.26 4.68
C VAL A 73 -1.96 -0.84 5.90
N VAL A 74 -1.56 -1.79 6.75
CA VAL A 74 -0.71 -1.51 7.92
C VAL A 74 0.67 -0.99 7.50
N ASP A 75 1.30 -1.58 6.50
CA ASP A 75 2.60 -1.12 6.00
C ASP A 75 2.51 0.29 5.38
N MET A 76 1.44 0.54 4.64
CA MET A 76 1.12 1.84 4.05
C MET A 76 0.91 2.91 5.14
N ALA A 77 0.14 2.58 6.18
CA ALA A 77 -0.12 3.49 7.30
C ALA A 77 1.16 3.82 8.08
N ARG A 78 2.06 2.84 8.23
CA ARG A 78 3.34 3.01 8.93
C ARG A 78 4.42 3.71 8.10
N HIS A 79 4.16 4.05 6.83
CA HIS A 79 5.19 4.54 5.88
C HIS A 79 6.45 3.64 5.89
N SER A 80 6.25 2.36 6.17
CA SER A 80 7.31 1.39 6.42
C SER A 80 7.77 0.73 5.12
N HIS A 81 8.91 0.03 5.16
CA HIS A 81 9.53 -0.64 4.01
C HIS A 81 8.75 -1.85 3.45
N PHE A 82 7.44 -1.95 3.67
CA PHE A 82 6.60 -3.09 3.25
C PHE A 82 7.08 -4.47 3.76
N GLY A 83 7.86 -4.51 4.84
CA GLY A 83 8.45 -5.75 5.34
C GLY A 83 7.41 -6.74 5.89
N LEU A 84 6.32 -6.22 6.46
CA LEU A 84 5.27 -7.06 7.06
C LEU A 84 4.47 -7.77 5.95
N SER A 85 4.09 -7.04 4.91
CA SER A 85 3.37 -7.58 3.74
C SER A 85 4.19 -8.56 2.95
N ILE A 86 5.50 -8.34 2.77
CA ILE A 86 6.38 -9.33 2.15
C ILE A 86 6.47 -10.60 3.02
N GLY A 87 6.63 -10.45 4.34
CA GLY A 87 6.67 -11.60 5.25
C GLY A 87 5.38 -12.42 5.25
N VAL A 88 4.23 -11.73 5.30
CA VAL A 88 2.91 -12.37 5.22
C VAL A 88 2.71 -13.05 3.87
N LEU A 89 3.17 -12.44 2.77
CA LEU A 89 3.10 -13.04 1.44
C LEU A 89 3.92 -14.34 1.34
N LEU A 90 5.12 -14.36 1.92
CA LEU A 90 5.96 -15.56 1.95
C LEU A 90 5.27 -16.70 2.71
N VAL A 91 4.72 -16.41 3.89
CA VAL A 91 3.97 -17.39 4.69
C VAL A 91 2.74 -17.88 3.92
N ALA A 92 1.97 -16.98 3.32
CA ALA A 92 0.80 -17.32 2.52
C ALA A 92 1.17 -18.22 1.33
N ALA A 93 2.29 -17.96 0.65
CA ALA A 93 2.78 -18.78 -0.46
C ALA A 93 3.18 -20.18 0.00
N ILE A 94 3.85 -20.33 1.15
CA ILE A 94 4.20 -21.64 1.72
C ILE A 94 2.93 -22.42 2.09
N VAL A 95 1.99 -21.78 2.78
CA VAL A 95 0.72 -22.40 3.17
C VAL A 95 -0.07 -22.82 1.93
N ALA A 96 -0.11 -21.98 0.89
CA ALA A 96 -0.72 -22.31 -0.38
C ALA A 96 -0.05 -23.52 -1.05
N ALA A 97 1.29 -23.58 -1.07
CA ALA A 97 2.02 -24.69 -1.65
C ALA A 97 1.74 -26.02 -0.92
N ILE A 98 1.70 -26.02 0.41
CA ILE A 98 1.36 -27.21 1.21
C ILE A 98 -0.08 -27.65 0.97
N ASN A 99 -1.00 -26.71 0.79
CA ASN A 99 -2.42 -27.02 0.56
C ASN A 99 -2.71 -27.55 -0.85
N VAL A 100 -1.81 -27.29 -1.80
CA VAL A 100 -1.92 -27.72 -3.20
C VAL A 100 -1.09 -28.98 -3.49
N ALA A 101 -0.05 -29.26 -2.69
CA ALA A 101 0.80 -30.45 -2.80
C ALA A 101 0.11 -31.72 -2.28
#